data_AF-S7ZZ82-F1
#
_entry.id   AF-S7ZZ82-F1
#
_cell.length_a   1.000
_cell.length_b   1.000
_cell.length_c   1.000
_cell.angle_alpha   90.00
_cell.angle_beta   90.00
_cell.angle_gamma   90.00
#
_symmetry.space_group_name_H-M   'P 1'
#
loop_
_entity.id
_entity.type
_entity.pdbx_description
1 polymer ?
#
loop_
_entity_poly.entity_id
_entity_poly.type
_entity_poly.pdbx_seq_one_letter_code
_entity_poly.pdbx_strand_id
1 'polypeptide(L)'
;MSDDYPFDACYPNRKTIEESYRDYWYDLPIDREVPGGQAASDAFERSINSKPLPVSKDGLQVLRNAPPEYGLLSRPKKYDSQLSNRLKRSYYHYQNSGEGVVVYLVDSGCDPSHPEFESTRFQDWIVSKSLLSAENGTDACNIFCHGTEIASKIAGRHLGIAPRAQLVVVPTNDSEGLIWFYTVLAALMEIYNHIKSRNLGRPCIVTMALRLPVTYQDEKTRPTLYHAFLDLSAKIIGLGNVIMVASAGNGRSDERIRNFPAILAADNRFRNLVVAGGADSYYFQNMYQFDNGFVNFVWALGGNLTVATTPDPRLHPTEVTLDDYYRDYYRTGTSGATAIVSGMLASYISRNMKSKTRIVDAIKQLKKFSYPNAPGGVPMIHDGITLDKWLKEDRTEVQGTLKDNCKKVWNKITGKSSCK
;
A
#
# COMPACT_ATOMS: atom_id res chain seq x y z
N MET A 1 -33.90 28.17 33.21
CA MET A 1 -32.98 28.14 34.36
C MET A 1 -32.18 26.87 34.24
N SER A 2 -30.87 27.03 34.39
CA SER A 2 -29.77 26.14 34.03
C SER A 2 -29.70 24.88 34.87
N ASP A 3 -29.58 23.73 34.20
CA ASP A 3 -29.07 22.49 34.79
C ASP A 3 -27.59 22.36 34.38
N ASP A 4 -26.71 22.69 35.32
CA ASP A 4 -25.27 22.46 35.23
C ASP A 4 -24.98 20.99 35.52
N TYR A 5 -24.58 20.24 34.48
CA TYR A 5 -23.81 19.00 34.63
C TYR A 5 -22.36 19.31 34.24
N PRO A 6 -21.38 19.10 35.14
CA PRO A 6 -19.99 19.39 34.84
C PRO A 6 -19.44 18.32 33.89
N PHE A 7 -19.16 18.73 32.66
CA PHE A 7 -18.49 17.96 31.60
C PHE A 7 -16.95 17.89 31.81
N ASP A 8 -16.50 17.80 33.06
CA ASP A 8 -15.07 17.81 33.41
C ASP A 8 -14.69 16.56 34.22
N ALA A 9 -14.58 15.41 33.55
CA ALA A 9 -13.77 14.27 34.03
C ALA A 9 -13.75 13.15 32.98
N CYS A 10 -12.81 13.22 32.04
CA CYS A 10 -12.11 12.07 31.41
C CYS A 10 -11.27 12.48 30.17
N TYR A 11 -10.68 13.68 30.18
CA TYR A 11 -9.52 13.93 29.33
C TYR A 11 -8.27 13.54 30.14
N PRO A 12 -7.47 12.55 29.73
CA PRO A 12 -6.14 12.39 30.29
C PRO A 12 -5.37 13.69 30.08
N ASN A 13 -4.54 14.05 31.06
CA ASN A 13 -3.70 15.24 31.03
C ASN A 13 -2.94 15.33 29.69
N ARG A 14 -2.82 16.53 29.10
CA ARG A 14 -2.15 16.75 27.80
C ARG A 14 -0.75 16.11 27.72
N LYS A 15 -0.03 16.06 28.85
CA LYS A 15 1.27 15.37 28.99
C LYS A 15 1.21 13.84 28.86
N THR A 16 0.21 13.19 29.47
CA THR A 16 0.02 11.73 29.35
C THR A 16 -0.41 11.32 27.94
N ILE A 17 -1.08 12.23 27.23
CA ILE A 17 -1.44 12.05 25.83
C ILE A 17 -0.17 12.11 24.97
N GLU A 18 0.69 13.14 25.10
CA GLU A 18 1.99 13.22 24.40
C GLU A 18 2.92 12.02 24.67
N GLU A 19 2.96 11.52 25.91
CA GLU A 19 3.71 10.31 26.26
C GLU A 19 3.11 9.04 25.62
N SER A 20 1.78 8.92 25.59
CA SER A 20 1.11 7.82 24.89
C SER A 20 1.27 7.91 23.36
N TYR A 21 1.34 9.11 22.78
CA TYR A 21 1.68 9.34 21.37
C TYR A 21 3.11 8.90 21.05
N ARG A 22 4.07 9.08 21.97
CA ARG A 22 5.45 8.59 21.84
C ARG A 22 5.49 7.07 21.73
N ASP A 23 4.78 6.35 22.57
CA ASP A 23 4.80 4.88 22.49
C ASP A 23 3.95 4.32 21.33
N TYR A 24 2.96 5.08 20.83
CA TYR A 24 2.03 4.59 19.80
C TYR A 24 2.54 4.67 18.36
N TRP A 25 3.39 5.66 18.06
CA TRP A 25 3.84 5.94 16.69
C TRP A 25 5.35 6.21 16.56
N TYR A 26 6.06 6.59 17.65
CA TYR A 26 7.53 6.78 17.63
C TYR A 26 8.35 5.49 17.83
N ASP A 27 7.72 4.34 18.02
CA ASP A 27 8.40 3.03 17.99
C ASP A 27 8.82 2.61 16.57
N LEU A 28 8.49 3.41 15.54
CA LEU A 28 9.25 3.41 14.30
C LEU A 28 10.51 4.26 14.54
N PRO A 29 11.72 3.69 14.47
CA PRO A 29 12.93 4.50 14.58
C PRO A 29 12.93 5.54 13.46
N ILE A 30 12.61 6.77 13.84
CA ILE A 30 12.85 7.96 13.05
C ILE A 30 14.38 8.11 12.97
N ASP A 31 14.83 8.31 11.75
CA ASP A 31 16.20 8.66 11.35
C ASP A 31 17.27 7.57 11.51
N ARG A 32 17.49 6.86 10.41
CA ARG A 32 18.85 6.78 9.88
C ARG A 32 18.85 7.37 8.49
N GLU A 33 19.60 8.45 8.31
CA GLU A 33 20.02 8.93 7.00
C GLU A 33 20.47 7.73 6.15
N VAL A 34 19.92 7.64 4.94
CA VAL A 34 20.33 6.64 3.96
C VAL A 34 21.81 6.89 3.65
N PRO A 35 22.71 5.89 3.81
CA PRO A 35 24.02 5.99 3.20
C PRO A 35 23.84 6.12 1.68
N GLY A 36 24.05 7.32 1.14
CA GLY A 36 23.86 7.63 -0.29
C GLY A 36 22.63 8.46 -0.66
N GLY A 37 22.07 9.26 0.27
CA GLY A 37 20.87 10.09 0.05
C GLY A 37 20.84 10.90 -1.27
N GLN A 38 21.96 11.47 -1.69
CA GLN A 38 22.05 12.19 -2.98
C GLN A 38 21.80 11.27 -4.19
N ALA A 39 22.36 10.05 -4.17
CA ALA A 39 22.21 9.11 -5.28
C ALA A 39 20.80 8.50 -5.35
N ALA A 40 20.05 8.48 -4.25
CA ALA A 40 18.65 8.05 -4.18
C ALA A 40 17.72 9.14 -4.74
N SER A 41 17.89 10.40 -4.29
CA SER A 41 17.19 11.59 -4.82
C SER A 41 17.43 11.75 -6.33
N ASP A 42 18.68 11.72 -6.81
CA ASP A 42 18.99 11.79 -8.24
C ASP A 42 18.34 10.65 -9.06
N ALA A 43 18.17 9.47 -8.47
CA ALA A 43 17.53 8.32 -9.11
C ALA A 43 16.01 8.47 -9.20
N PHE A 44 15.42 9.08 -8.17
CA PHE A 44 13.99 9.34 -8.10
C PHE A 44 13.59 10.48 -9.03
N GLU A 45 14.37 11.57 -9.08
CA GLU A 45 14.21 12.65 -10.07
C GLU A 45 14.25 12.12 -11.51
N ARG A 46 15.14 11.17 -11.80
CA ARG A 46 15.18 10.51 -13.11
C ARG A 46 13.95 9.66 -13.39
N SER A 47 13.32 9.08 -12.36
CA SER A 47 12.12 8.26 -12.47
C SER A 47 10.88 9.11 -12.75
N ILE A 48 10.63 10.16 -11.96
CA ILE A 48 9.46 11.05 -12.12
C ILE A 48 9.45 11.74 -13.49
N ASN A 49 10.63 12.02 -14.05
CA ASN A 49 10.79 12.60 -15.37
C ASN A 49 10.76 11.57 -16.51
N SER A 50 10.80 10.26 -16.20
CA SER A 50 10.80 9.21 -17.21
C SER A 50 9.39 8.85 -17.67
N LYS A 51 9.18 8.87 -19.00
CA LYS A 51 7.93 8.40 -19.59
C LYS A 51 7.98 6.88 -19.77
N PRO A 52 6.93 6.13 -19.38
CA PRO A 52 6.85 4.70 -19.67
C PRO A 52 6.97 4.41 -21.16
N LEU A 53 7.78 3.42 -21.51
CA LEU A 53 7.97 2.97 -22.89
C LEU A 53 6.92 1.90 -23.23
N PRO A 54 6.23 1.98 -24.38
CA PRO A 54 5.30 0.94 -24.80
C PRO A 54 6.05 -0.36 -25.14
N VAL A 55 5.51 -1.49 -24.66
CA VAL A 55 6.09 -2.83 -24.87
C VAL A 55 5.23 -3.65 -25.83
N SER A 56 3.89 -3.61 -25.68
CA SER A 56 2.97 -4.37 -26.53
C SER A 56 1.69 -3.60 -26.84
N LYS A 57 0.95 -4.07 -27.85
CA LYS A 57 -0.37 -3.53 -28.22
C LYS A 57 -1.43 -3.76 -27.15
N ASP A 58 -1.21 -4.72 -26.24
CA ASP A 58 -2.14 -5.03 -25.13
C ASP A 58 -1.97 -4.07 -23.93
N GLY A 59 -1.25 -2.96 -24.13
CA GLY A 59 -1.06 -1.91 -23.13
C GLY A 59 0.03 -2.22 -22.11
N LEU A 60 0.90 -3.21 -22.35
CA LEU A 60 2.08 -3.43 -21.51
C LEU A 60 3.10 -2.30 -21.75
N GLN A 61 3.67 -1.77 -20.67
CA GLN A 61 4.67 -0.71 -20.68
C GLN A 61 5.80 -1.01 -19.70
N VAL A 62 6.93 -0.30 -19.84
CA VAL A 62 8.05 -0.35 -18.89
C VAL A 62 8.46 1.05 -18.47
N LEU A 63 8.48 1.28 -17.16
CA LEU A 63 9.10 2.45 -16.55
C LEU A 63 10.56 2.15 -16.28
N ARG A 64 11.48 2.94 -16.84
CA ARG A 64 12.92 2.82 -16.59
C ARG A 64 13.31 3.67 -15.39
N ASN A 65 14.37 3.27 -14.69
CA ASN A 65 14.85 3.94 -13.49
C ASN A 65 13.82 4.04 -12.36
N ALA A 66 12.78 3.21 -12.39
CA ALA A 66 11.74 3.16 -11.38
C ALA A 66 12.35 3.07 -9.98
N PRO A 67 11.65 3.57 -8.94
CA PRO A 67 12.12 3.40 -7.57
C PRO A 67 12.35 1.90 -7.30
N PRO A 68 13.39 1.54 -6.53
CA PRO A 68 13.86 0.15 -6.42
C PRO A 68 12.76 -0.86 -6.08
N GLU A 69 11.77 -0.46 -5.30
CA GLU A 69 10.62 -1.25 -4.88
C GLU A 69 9.73 -1.71 -6.04
N TYR A 70 9.58 -0.93 -7.11
CA TYR A 70 8.70 -1.28 -8.23
C TYR A 70 9.32 -2.36 -9.12
N GLY A 71 10.65 -2.35 -9.28
CA GLY A 71 11.35 -3.42 -9.96
C GLY A 71 11.05 -4.79 -9.32
N LEU A 72 10.93 -4.83 -8.00
CA LEU A 72 10.61 -6.05 -7.24
C LEU A 72 9.21 -6.60 -7.53
N LEU A 73 8.27 -5.75 -7.93
CA LEU A 73 6.87 -6.12 -8.20
C LEU A 73 6.68 -6.75 -9.58
N SER A 74 7.65 -6.62 -10.49
CA SER A 74 7.53 -7.07 -11.90
C SER A 74 8.70 -7.91 -12.42
N ARG A 75 9.76 -8.09 -11.61
CA ARG A 75 10.95 -8.84 -11.99
C ARG A 75 10.68 -10.34 -12.11
N PRO A 76 11.14 -11.02 -13.17
CA PRO A 76 10.82 -12.42 -13.38
C PRO A 76 11.56 -13.31 -12.38
N LYS A 77 10.79 -14.02 -11.54
CA LYS A 77 11.22 -14.98 -10.51
C LYS A 77 12.48 -15.79 -10.83
N LYS A 78 12.59 -16.34 -12.04
CA LYS A 78 13.67 -17.27 -12.40
C LYS A 78 15.00 -16.60 -12.74
N TYR A 79 14.99 -15.29 -13.00
CA TYR A 79 16.12 -14.62 -13.65
C TYR A 79 16.77 -13.51 -12.82
N ASP A 80 16.42 -13.38 -11.54
CA ASP A 80 16.82 -12.25 -10.71
C ASP A 80 18.35 -12.05 -10.65
N SER A 81 19.11 -13.14 -10.54
CA SER A 81 20.57 -13.10 -10.51
C SER A 81 21.22 -12.75 -11.85
N GLN A 82 20.46 -12.75 -12.95
CA GLN A 82 20.93 -12.35 -14.28
C GLN A 82 20.45 -10.96 -14.70
N LEU A 83 19.63 -10.29 -13.89
CA LEU A 83 19.22 -8.93 -14.18
C LEU A 83 20.38 -7.96 -13.95
N SER A 84 20.67 -7.13 -14.95
CA SER A 84 21.55 -5.97 -14.79
C SER A 84 20.92 -4.94 -13.84
N ASN A 85 21.71 -3.98 -13.35
CA ASN A 85 21.19 -2.89 -12.51
C ASN A 85 20.09 -2.09 -13.24
N ARG A 86 20.20 -1.92 -14.56
CA ARG A 86 19.18 -1.27 -15.40
C ARG A 86 17.86 -2.04 -15.37
N LEU A 87 17.91 -3.37 -15.53
CA LEU A 87 16.72 -4.23 -15.51
C LEU A 87 16.12 -4.39 -14.11
N LYS A 88 16.94 -4.39 -13.07
CA LYS A 88 16.46 -4.37 -11.66
C LYS A 88 15.70 -3.09 -11.33
N ARG A 89 16.00 -1.98 -12.01
CA ARG A 89 15.31 -0.69 -11.91
C ARG A 89 14.30 -0.45 -13.03
N SER A 90 13.77 -1.53 -13.62
CA SER A 90 12.71 -1.44 -14.63
C SER A 90 11.42 -2.02 -14.08
N TYR A 91 10.35 -1.24 -14.13
CA TYR A 91 9.02 -1.66 -13.69
C TYR A 91 8.10 -1.90 -14.89
N TYR A 92 7.86 -3.17 -15.18
CA TYR A 92 6.89 -3.58 -16.20
C TYR A 92 5.49 -3.53 -15.60
N HIS A 93 4.55 -2.90 -16.30
CA HIS A 93 3.17 -2.77 -15.82
C HIS A 93 2.20 -2.51 -16.96
N TYR A 94 0.90 -2.68 -16.70
CA TYR A 94 -0.14 -2.38 -17.67
C TYR A 94 -0.53 -0.89 -17.58
N GLN A 95 -0.60 -0.21 -18.73
CA GLN A 95 -0.96 1.21 -18.86
C GLN A 95 -2.31 1.57 -18.22
N ASN A 96 -3.25 0.62 -18.22
CA ASN A 96 -4.60 0.81 -17.72
C ASN A 96 -4.79 0.25 -16.29
N SER A 97 -3.70 0.08 -15.53
CA SER A 97 -3.76 -0.50 -14.18
C SER A 97 -4.68 0.31 -13.27
N GLY A 98 -5.75 -0.34 -12.80
CA GLY A 98 -6.78 0.27 -11.95
C GLY A 98 -8.00 0.82 -12.68
N GLU A 99 -8.00 0.85 -14.01
CA GLU A 99 -9.11 1.45 -14.78
C GLU A 99 -10.46 0.81 -14.42
N GLY A 100 -11.43 1.66 -14.06
CA GLY A 100 -12.78 1.26 -13.68
C GLY A 100 -12.94 0.72 -12.25
N VAL A 101 -11.85 0.56 -11.50
CA VAL A 101 -11.85 0.16 -10.08
C VAL A 101 -12.03 1.40 -9.19
N VAL A 102 -12.83 1.28 -8.13
CA VAL A 102 -12.96 2.30 -7.09
C VAL A 102 -12.23 1.84 -5.84
N VAL A 103 -11.37 2.67 -5.28
CA VAL A 103 -10.68 2.42 -4.02
C VAL A 103 -11.20 3.41 -2.99
N TYR A 104 -11.82 2.89 -1.94
CA TYR A 104 -12.17 3.63 -0.73
C TYR A 104 -10.96 3.63 0.19
N LEU A 105 -10.34 4.78 0.38
CA LEU A 105 -9.21 4.96 1.28
C LEU A 105 -9.71 5.42 2.63
N VAL A 106 -9.70 4.52 3.62
CA VAL A 106 -10.06 4.82 5.00
C VAL A 106 -8.78 5.09 5.78
N ASP A 107 -8.48 6.37 5.98
CA ASP A 107 -7.20 6.83 6.54
C ASP A 107 -7.32 8.26 7.12
N SER A 108 -6.22 9.02 7.27
CA SER A 108 -6.22 10.40 7.78
C SER A 108 -6.82 11.42 6.81
N GLY A 109 -6.83 11.12 5.52
CA GLY A 109 -7.28 12.01 4.46
C GLY A 109 -6.46 11.82 3.20
N CYS A 110 -6.45 12.83 2.34
CA CYS A 110 -5.55 12.91 1.19
C CYS A 110 -5.44 14.38 0.82
N ASP A 111 -4.25 14.89 0.52
CA ASP A 111 -4.08 16.19 -0.11
C ASP A 111 -4.24 16.04 -1.64
N PRO A 112 -5.39 16.41 -2.25
CA PRO A 112 -5.56 16.30 -3.70
C PRO A 112 -4.74 17.32 -4.50
N SER A 113 -4.20 18.36 -3.85
CA SER A 113 -3.41 19.40 -4.51
C SER A 113 -1.96 19.00 -4.71
N HIS A 114 -1.52 17.94 -4.03
CA HIS A 114 -0.17 17.40 -4.17
C HIS A 114 0.11 17.00 -5.64
N PRO A 115 1.27 17.36 -6.23
CA PRO A 115 1.58 17.12 -7.65
C PRO A 115 1.44 15.65 -8.10
N GLU A 116 1.71 14.72 -7.18
CA GLU A 116 1.50 13.30 -7.39
C GLU A 116 0.07 12.92 -7.79
N PHE A 117 -0.93 13.73 -7.47
CA PHE A 117 -2.33 13.46 -7.78
C PHE A 117 -2.89 14.25 -8.96
N GLU A 118 -2.09 15.00 -9.71
CA GLU A 118 -2.52 15.79 -10.88
C GLU A 118 -3.38 15.00 -11.89
N SER A 119 -3.08 13.70 -12.06
CA SER A 119 -3.83 12.80 -12.97
C SER A 119 -4.75 11.81 -12.26
N THR A 120 -4.82 11.87 -10.93
CA THR A 120 -5.62 10.97 -10.12
C THR A 120 -7.09 11.34 -10.23
N ARG A 121 -7.95 10.32 -10.35
CA ARG A 121 -9.39 10.52 -10.43
C ARG A 121 -10.00 10.36 -9.05
N PHE A 122 -10.33 11.46 -8.39
CA PHE A 122 -11.12 11.43 -7.18
C PHE A 122 -12.61 11.37 -7.53
N GLN A 123 -13.34 10.44 -6.91
CA GLN A 123 -14.78 10.28 -7.08
C GLN A 123 -15.57 11.06 -6.03
N ASP A 124 -15.17 10.98 -4.75
CA ASP A 124 -15.88 11.62 -3.64
C ASP A 124 -15.02 11.71 -2.37
N TRP A 125 -15.48 12.51 -1.40
CA TRP A 125 -14.98 12.56 -0.02
C TRP A 125 -16.10 12.21 0.96
N ILE A 126 -15.93 11.11 1.70
CA ILE A 126 -16.89 10.68 2.71
C ILE A 126 -16.38 11.15 4.08
N VAL A 127 -16.77 12.35 4.48
CA VAL A 127 -16.48 12.88 5.82
C VAL A 127 -17.65 12.51 6.74
N SER A 128 -17.42 11.62 7.70
CA SER A 128 -18.46 11.30 8.69
C SER A 128 -18.76 12.52 9.56
N LYS A 129 -20.05 12.81 9.78
CA LYS A 129 -20.52 13.94 10.61
C LYS A 129 -20.06 13.86 12.07
N SER A 130 -19.56 12.70 12.51
CA SER A 130 -18.97 12.51 13.84
C SER A 130 -17.55 13.07 13.95
N LEU A 131 -16.93 13.47 12.84
CA LEU A 131 -15.59 14.07 12.85
C LEU A 131 -15.67 15.58 13.03
N LEU A 132 -14.99 16.06 14.07
CA LEU A 132 -14.37 17.38 14.07
C LEU A 132 -13.07 17.27 13.25
N SER A 133 -13.17 16.97 11.96
CA SER A 133 -11.98 16.82 11.11
C SER A 133 -11.35 18.19 10.89
N ALA A 134 -10.02 18.25 10.90
CA ALA A 134 -9.31 19.37 10.29
C ALA A 134 -9.79 19.50 8.83
N GLU A 135 -10.23 20.71 8.48
CA GLU A 135 -10.44 21.24 7.13
C GLU A 135 -10.81 20.21 6.02
N ASN A 136 -12.12 20.01 5.80
CA ASN A 136 -12.69 19.38 4.59
C ASN A 136 -12.11 18.01 4.14
N GLY A 137 -11.45 17.25 5.01
CA GLY A 137 -10.90 15.93 4.67
C GLY A 137 -9.62 15.96 3.84
N THR A 138 -8.98 17.13 3.70
CA THR A 138 -7.60 17.22 3.24
C THR A 138 -6.68 16.75 4.36
N ASP A 139 -5.65 16.00 4.01
CA ASP A 139 -4.69 15.49 4.99
C ASP A 139 -3.97 16.68 5.66
N ALA A 140 -4.00 16.75 6.99
CA ALA A 140 -3.38 17.85 7.73
C ALA A 140 -1.85 17.63 7.78
N CYS A 141 -1.20 18.00 6.68
CA CYS A 141 0.22 17.74 6.44
C CYS A 141 1.20 18.49 7.35
N ASN A 142 0.71 19.33 8.28
CA ASN A 142 1.56 20.00 9.27
C ASN A 142 2.00 19.06 10.41
N ILE A 143 1.37 17.89 10.58
CA ILE A 143 1.68 16.92 11.63
C ILE A 143 1.89 15.50 11.05
N PHE A 144 1.04 15.04 10.12
CA PHE A 144 1.09 13.67 9.58
C PHE A 144 0.37 13.61 8.22
N CYS A 145 0.99 13.02 7.19
CA CYS A 145 0.43 12.92 5.82
C CYS A 145 0.19 11.45 5.38
N HIS A 146 -0.09 10.56 6.32
CA HIS A 146 -0.15 9.12 6.06
C HIS A 146 -1.20 8.73 5.02
N GLY A 147 -2.40 9.31 5.06
CA GLY A 147 -3.42 9.07 4.05
C GLY A 147 -2.93 9.45 2.64
N THR A 148 -2.22 10.57 2.51
CA THR A 148 -1.55 10.99 1.26
C THR A 148 -0.45 10.01 0.84
N GLU A 149 0.38 9.53 1.76
CA GLU A 149 1.39 8.51 1.51
C GLU A 149 0.75 7.23 0.94
N ILE A 150 -0.31 6.73 1.57
CA ILE A 150 -1.05 5.53 1.16
C ILE A 150 -1.75 5.75 -0.19
N ALA A 151 -2.44 6.88 -0.37
CA ALA A 151 -3.09 7.25 -1.63
C ALA A 151 -2.09 7.26 -2.79
N SER A 152 -0.90 7.84 -2.58
CA SER A 152 0.14 7.97 -3.60
C SER A 152 0.66 6.62 -4.08
N LYS A 153 0.72 5.60 -3.22
CA LYS A 153 1.15 4.25 -3.61
C LYS A 153 0.06 3.49 -4.38
N ILE A 154 -1.19 3.81 -4.11
CA ILE A 154 -2.32 3.16 -4.78
C ILE A 154 -2.52 3.75 -6.17
N ALA A 155 -2.75 5.05 -6.25
CA ALA A 155 -3.28 5.70 -7.46
C ALA A 155 -2.51 6.96 -7.89
N GLY A 156 -1.39 7.29 -7.23
CA GLY A 156 -0.54 8.40 -7.62
C GLY A 156 -0.02 8.28 -9.06
N ARG A 157 0.28 9.40 -9.70
CA ARG A 157 0.71 9.47 -11.10
C ARG A 157 2.06 8.78 -11.33
N HIS A 158 3.04 8.99 -10.46
CA HIS A 158 4.40 8.45 -10.61
C HIS A 158 4.62 7.21 -9.76
N LEU A 159 3.97 7.14 -8.61
CA LEU A 159 4.16 6.13 -7.58
C LEU A 159 2.95 5.19 -7.43
N GLY A 160 1.85 5.43 -8.14
CA GLY A 160 0.70 4.55 -8.10
C GLY A 160 1.01 3.22 -8.77
N ILE A 161 0.69 2.11 -8.11
CA ILE A 161 0.64 0.79 -8.76
C ILE A 161 -0.58 0.70 -9.70
N ALA A 162 -1.66 1.40 -9.35
CA ALA A 162 -2.89 1.47 -10.10
C ALA A 162 -3.29 2.94 -10.36
N PRO A 163 -2.50 3.69 -11.15
CA PRO A 163 -2.71 5.13 -11.38
C PRO A 163 -4.03 5.45 -12.09
N ARG A 164 -4.73 4.44 -12.62
CA ARG A 164 -6.08 4.56 -13.21
C ARG A 164 -7.20 4.17 -12.24
N ALA A 165 -6.92 3.82 -11.00
CA ALA A 165 -7.98 3.66 -10.00
C ALA A 165 -8.68 5.01 -9.74
N GLN A 166 -9.95 4.95 -9.34
CA GLN A 166 -10.65 6.11 -8.79
C GLN A 166 -10.60 6.05 -7.26
N LEU A 167 -10.27 7.16 -6.61
CA LEU A 167 -10.23 7.23 -5.15
C LEU A 167 -11.53 7.83 -4.59
N VAL A 168 -12.07 7.20 -3.56
CA VAL A 168 -13.01 7.82 -2.61
C VAL A 168 -12.26 7.96 -1.29
N VAL A 169 -12.04 9.19 -0.84
CA VAL A 169 -11.26 9.45 0.37
C VAL A 169 -12.20 9.47 1.56
N VAL A 170 -11.83 8.77 2.62
CA VAL A 170 -12.66 8.58 3.81
C VAL A 170 -11.83 8.91 5.05
N PRO A 171 -11.74 10.20 5.42
CA PRO A 171 -10.98 10.63 6.59
C PRO A 171 -11.58 10.08 7.88
N THR A 172 -10.73 9.55 8.75
CA THR A 172 -11.14 8.93 10.02
C THR A 172 -10.41 9.46 11.26
N ASN A 173 -9.41 10.33 11.05
CA ASN A 173 -8.65 10.97 12.10
C ASN A 173 -9.33 12.29 12.53
N ASP A 174 -9.34 12.59 13.83
CA ASP A 174 -9.76 13.90 14.31
C ASP A 174 -8.70 14.99 14.06
N SER A 175 -8.98 16.22 14.51
CA SER A 175 -8.06 17.36 14.38
C SER A 175 -6.71 17.17 15.08
N GLU A 176 -6.58 16.20 15.99
CA GLU A 176 -5.32 15.86 16.65
C GLU A 176 -4.60 14.67 15.99
N GLY A 177 -5.18 14.11 14.93
CA GLY A 177 -4.62 12.95 14.22
C GLY A 177 -4.98 11.60 14.85
N LEU A 178 -5.91 11.55 15.82
CA LEU A 178 -6.32 10.31 16.48
C LEU A 178 -7.38 9.56 15.69
N ILE A 179 -7.23 8.23 15.63
CA ILE A 179 -8.21 7.32 15.05
C ILE A 179 -9.09 6.78 16.17
N TRP A 180 -10.40 6.98 16.04
CA TRP A 180 -11.39 6.45 16.97
C TRP A 180 -12.16 5.28 16.38
N PHE A 181 -12.49 4.29 17.20
CA PHE A 181 -13.25 3.13 16.73
C PHE A 181 -14.62 3.52 16.15
N TYR A 182 -15.31 4.47 16.81
CA TYR A 182 -16.63 4.92 16.39
C TYR A 182 -16.58 5.75 15.09
N THR A 183 -15.50 6.49 14.82
CA THR A 183 -15.35 7.24 13.55
C THR A 183 -15.16 6.28 12.39
N VAL A 184 -14.35 5.24 12.54
CA VAL A 184 -14.20 4.20 11.50
C VAL A 184 -15.49 3.40 11.32
N LEU A 185 -16.21 3.08 12.40
CA LEU A 185 -17.50 2.40 12.29
C LEU A 185 -18.52 3.25 11.51
N ALA A 186 -18.60 4.55 11.78
CA ALA A 186 -19.44 5.49 11.02
C ALA A 186 -19.00 5.59 9.56
N ALA A 187 -17.70 5.69 9.30
CA ALA A 187 -17.14 5.69 7.96
C ALA A 187 -17.52 4.43 7.15
N LEU A 188 -17.44 3.24 7.76
CA LEU A 188 -17.87 2.00 7.11
C LEU A 188 -19.38 2.01 6.76
N MET A 189 -20.23 2.65 7.58
CA MET A 189 -21.66 2.75 7.28
C MET A 189 -21.91 3.63 6.07
N GLU A 190 -21.21 4.76 5.99
CA GLU A 190 -21.28 5.66 4.84
C GLU A 190 -20.68 5.04 3.58
N ILE A 191 -19.58 4.28 3.70
CA ILE A 191 -19.02 3.48 2.59
C ILE A 191 -20.05 2.48 2.07
N TYR A 192 -20.71 1.73 2.96
CA TYR A 192 -21.75 0.77 2.56
C TYR A 192 -22.86 1.46 1.75
N ASN A 193 -23.36 2.60 2.23
CA ASN A 193 -24.40 3.38 1.55
C ASN A 193 -23.92 3.96 0.22
N HIS A 194 -22.70 4.48 0.17
CA HIS A 194 -22.10 5.03 -1.05
C HIS A 194 -21.87 3.93 -2.09
N ILE A 195 -21.40 2.74 -1.70
CA ILE A 195 -21.24 1.63 -2.63
C ILE A 195 -22.60 1.26 -3.21
N LYS A 196 -23.63 1.09 -2.39
CA LYS A 196 -24.97 0.74 -2.88
C LYS A 196 -25.57 1.77 -3.83
N SER A 197 -25.37 3.05 -3.56
CA SER A 197 -25.98 4.14 -4.33
C SER A 197 -25.19 4.51 -5.60
N ARG A 198 -23.86 4.40 -5.57
CA ARG A 198 -22.99 4.90 -6.66
C ARG A 198 -22.17 3.80 -7.37
N ASN A 199 -21.81 2.72 -6.68
CA ASN A 199 -20.76 1.81 -7.14
C ASN A 199 -21.13 0.31 -7.10
N LEU A 200 -22.41 -0.06 -6.92
CA LEU A 200 -22.84 -1.47 -6.79
C LEU A 200 -22.45 -2.33 -8.00
N GLY A 201 -22.41 -1.75 -9.21
CA GLY A 201 -21.98 -2.43 -10.44
C GLY A 201 -20.48 -2.36 -10.73
N ARG A 202 -19.68 -1.73 -9.86
CA ARG A 202 -18.25 -1.48 -10.06
C ARG A 202 -17.43 -2.28 -9.06
N PRO A 203 -16.25 -2.79 -9.43
CA PRO A 203 -15.37 -3.42 -8.45
C PRO A 203 -14.82 -2.37 -7.48
N CYS A 204 -14.94 -2.65 -6.20
CA CYS A 204 -14.53 -1.77 -5.11
C CYS A 204 -13.45 -2.44 -4.25
N ILE A 205 -12.50 -1.64 -3.80
CA ILE A 205 -11.51 -2.02 -2.79
C ILE A 205 -11.68 -1.06 -1.62
N VAL A 206 -11.84 -1.57 -0.40
CA VAL A 206 -11.84 -0.77 0.83
C VAL A 206 -10.51 -0.99 1.53
N THR A 207 -9.65 0.01 1.45
CA THR A 207 -8.30 0.01 2.01
C THR A 207 -8.33 0.59 3.40
N MET A 208 -7.88 -0.17 4.39
CA MET A 208 -7.75 0.25 5.78
C MET A 208 -6.31 -0.01 6.23
N ALA A 209 -5.45 0.98 6.04
CA ALA A 209 -4.03 0.94 6.44
C ALA A 209 -3.84 1.40 7.90
N LEU A 210 -4.72 0.93 8.79
CA LEU A 210 -4.84 1.39 10.16
C LEU A 210 -5.04 0.24 11.13
N ARG A 211 -4.85 0.53 12.42
CA ARG A 211 -5.04 -0.44 13.51
C ARG A 211 -6.09 0.09 14.48
N LEU A 212 -7.14 -0.70 14.71
CA LEU A 212 -8.19 -0.42 15.70
C LEU A 212 -8.10 -1.42 16.86
N PRO A 213 -7.58 -0.98 18.01
CA PRO A 213 -7.44 -1.84 19.18
C PRO A 213 -8.77 -1.96 19.92
N VAL A 214 -9.13 -3.20 20.23
CA VAL A 214 -10.37 -3.54 20.93
C VAL A 214 -10.31 -3.16 22.43
N THR A 215 -9.11 -2.89 22.95
CA THR A 215 -8.85 -2.70 24.39
C THR A 215 -9.10 -1.29 24.92
N TYR A 216 -9.28 -0.27 24.06
CA TYR A 216 -9.48 1.12 24.50
C TYR A 216 -10.94 1.45 24.87
N GLN A 217 -11.79 0.44 25.02
CA GLN A 217 -13.19 0.60 25.35
C GLN A 217 -13.50 -0.08 26.68
N ASP A 218 -14.39 0.51 27.47
CA ASP A 218 -14.86 -0.09 28.72
C ASP A 218 -15.45 -1.50 28.46
N GLU A 219 -15.39 -2.37 29.48
CA GLU A 219 -15.79 -3.77 29.32
C GLU A 219 -17.25 -3.96 28.89
N LYS A 220 -18.13 -2.97 29.12
CA LYS A 220 -19.56 -3.05 28.80
C LYS A 220 -19.85 -2.66 27.34
N THR A 221 -19.14 -1.67 26.77
CA THR A 221 -19.36 -1.20 25.39
C THR A 221 -18.61 -2.02 24.34
N ARG A 222 -17.48 -2.63 24.72
CA ARG A 222 -16.59 -3.41 23.86
C ARG A 222 -17.29 -4.52 23.05
N PRO A 223 -18.20 -5.35 23.61
CA PRO A 223 -18.87 -6.40 22.83
C PRO A 223 -19.77 -5.83 21.72
N THR A 224 -20.52 -4.76 22.02
CA THR A 224 -21.47 -4.16 21.07
C THR A 224 -20.74 -3.57 19.86
N LEU A 225 -19.67 -2.80 20.09
CA LEU A 225 -18.89 -2.18 19.02
C LEU A 225 -18.14 -3.22 18.19
N TYR A 226 -17.65 -4.29 18.82
CA TYR A 226 -17.07 -5.45 18.14
C TYR A 226 -18.09 -6.09 17.17
N HIS A 227 -19.29 -6.40 17.64
CA HIS A 227 -20.34 -7.00 16.82
C HIS A 227 -20.81 -6.08 15.69
N ALA A 228 -20.95 -4.77 15.97
CA ALA A 228 -21.32 -3.80 14.95
C ALA A 228 -20.28 -3.72 13.82
N PHE A 229 -18.99 -3.69 14.15
CA PHE A 229 -17.92 -3.66 13.16
C PHE A 229 -17.90 -4.94 12.33
N LEU A 230 -18.07 -6.10 12.98
CA LEU A 230 -18.16 -7.40 12.33
C LEU A 230 -19.33 -7.46 11.35
N ASP A 231 -20.54 -7.10 11.80
CA ASP A 231 -21.76 -7.20 11.00
C ASP A 231 -21.73 -6.25 9.81
N LEU A 232 -21.22 -5.03 10.01
CA LEU A 232 -21.08 -4.05 8.96
C LEU A 232 -20.03 -4.47 7.93
N SER A 233 -18.90 -4.98 8.38
CA SER A 233 -17.85 -5.50 7.48
C SER A 233 -18.38 -6.68 6.66
N ALA A 234 -19.17 -7.56 7.28
CA ALA A 234 -19.83 -8.67 6.58
C ALA A 234 -20.87 -8.16 5.56
N LYS A 235 -21.64 -7.12 5.88
CA LYS A 235 -22.57 -6.48 4.94
C LYS A 235 -21.87 -5.86 3.74
N ILE A 236 -20.74 -5.19 3.94
CA ILE A 236 -19.95 -4.58 2.86
C ILE A 236 -19.37 -5.67 1.95
N ILE A 237 -18.71 -6.69 2.51
CA ILE A 237 -18.20 -7.82 1.72
C ILE A 237 -19.35 -8.55 1.00
N GLY A 238 -20.51 -8.68 1.65
CA GLY A 238 -21.72 -9.30 1.13
C GLY A 238 -22.35 -8.59 -0.06
N LEU A 239 -21.93 -7.36 -0.41
CA LEU A 239 -22.31 -6.69 -1.66
C LEU A 239 -21.78 -7.43 -2.91
N GLY A 240 -20.76 -8.28 -2.75
CA GLY A 240 -20.24 -9.18 -3.79
C GLY A 240 -19.28 -8.53 -4.79
N ASN A 241 -19.19 -7.19 -4.81
CA ASN A 241 -18.28 -6.41 -5.64
C ASN A 241 -17.12 -5.79 -4.85
N VAL A 242 -16.94 -6.14 -3.56
CA VAL A 242 -15.98 -5.51 -2.65
C VAL A 242 -14.86 -6.47 -2.22
N ILE A 243 -13.63 -5.97 -2.21
CA ILE A 243 -12.49 -6.53 -1.46
C ILE A 243 -12.16 -5.56 -0.32
N MET A 244 -11.98 -6.06 0.89
CA MET A 244 -11.36 -5.29 1.98
C MET A 244 -9.88 -5.63 2.04
N VAL A 245 -9.03 -4.63 2.27
CA VAL A 245 -7.59 -4.81 2.49
C VAL A 245 -7.22 -4.18 3.83
N ALA A 246 -6.58 -4.97 4.70
CA ALA A 246 -6.21 -4.57 6.05
C ALA A 246 -4.71 -4.75 6.29
N SER A 247 -4.11 -3.84 7.05
CA SER A 247 -2.75 -4.00 7.55
C SER A 247 -2.70 -5.05 8.66
N ALA A 248 -1.68 -5.91 8.64
CA ALA A 248 -1.52 -6.96 9.67
C ALA A 248 -1.20 -6.38 11.06
N GLY A 249 -0.57 -5.20 11.11
CA GLY A 249 -0.09 -4.56 12.34
C GLY A 249 1.43 -4.56 12.43
N ASN A 250 1.99 -3.53 13.09
CA ASN A 250 3.44 -3.31 13.19
C ASN A 250 4.08 -3.91 14.45
N GLY A 251 3.34 -4.75 15.20
CA GLY A 251 3.90 -5.44 16.35
C GLY A 251 4.95 -6.48 15.97
N ARG A 252 5.50 -7.16 16.97
CA ARG A 252 6.53 -8.18 16.74
C ARG A 252 5.99 -9.39 15.96
N SER A 253 6.88 -10.09 15.27
CA SER A 253 6.52 -11.25 14.46
C SER A 253 6.00 -12.46 15.26
N ASP A 254 6.26 -12.51 16.57
CA ASP A 254 5.74 -13.53 17.49
C ASP A 254 4.40 -13.15 18.14
N GLU A 255 3.93 -11.92 17.91
CA GLU A 255 2.64 -11.47 18.42
C GLU A 255 1.48 -11.86 17.49
N ARG A 256 0.36 -12.24 18.10
CA ARG A 256 -0.86 -12.54 17.36
C ARG A 256 -1.52 -11.26 16.88
N ILE A 257 -2.04 -11.27 15.65
CA ILE A 257 -2.95 -10.24 15.16
C ILE A 257 -4.22 -10.28 16.03
N ARG A 258 -4.55 -9.16 16.69
CA ARG A 258 -5.73 -9.03 17.58
C ARG A 258 -6.60 -7.81 17.28
N ASN A 259 -6.11 -6.93 16.41
CA ASN A 259 -6.73 -5.63 16.15
C ASN A 259 -7.59 -5.69 14.90
N PHE A 260 -8.63 -4.86 14.87
CA PHE A 260 -9.40 -4.63 13.64
C PHE A 260 -8.60 -3.76 12.67
N PRO A 261 -8.88 -3.88 11.36
CA PRO A 261 -9.80 -4.84 10.74
C PRO A 261 -9.20 -6.24 10.53
N ALA A 262 -7.87 -6.42 10.65
CA ALA A 262 -7.20 -7.66 10.26
C ALA A 262 -7.66 -8.91 11.00
N ILE A 263 -8.05 -8.81 12.28
CA ILE A 263 -8.57 -9.95 13.06
C ILE A 263 -9.81 -10.60 12.45
N LEU A 264 -10.58 -9.88 11.63
CA LEU A 264 -11.74 -10.43 10.92
C LEU A 264 -11.36 -11.59 9.99
N ALA A 265 -10.11 -11.65 9.53
CA ALA A 265 -9.64 -12.73 8.64
C ALA A 265 -9.55 -14.10 9.34
N ALA A 266 -9.65 -14.13 10.68
CA ALA A 266 -9.82 -15.37 11.44
C ALA A 266 -11.21 -16.02 11.20
N ASP A 267 -12.18 -15.26 10.71
CA ASP A 267 -13.54 -15.73 10.43
C ASP A 267 -13.74 -15.99 8.93
N ASN A 268 -14.17 -17.21 8.61
CA ASN A 268 -14.37 -17.69 7.24
C ASN A 268 -15.46 -16.95 6.44
N ARG A 269 -16.28 -16.10 7.07
CA ARG A 269 -17.22 -15.19 6.40
C ARG A 269 -16.50 -14.10 5.60
N PHE A 270 -15.28 -13.72 6.01
CA PHE A 270 -14.52 -12.61 5.41
C PHE A 270 -13.60 -13.09 4.28
N ARG A 271 -14.10 -13.90 3.35
CA ARG A 271 -13.29 -14.45 2.23
C ARG A 271 -12.80 -13.42 1.22
N ASN A 272 -13.37 -12.22 1.21
CA ASN A 272 -12.88 -11.10 0.41
C ASN A 272 -12.14 -10.05 1.26
N LEU A 273 -11.71 -10.41 2.47
CA LEU A 273 -10.71 -9.65 3.22
C LEU A 273 -9.33 -10.19 2.88
N VAL A 274 -8.40 -9.31 2.54
CA VAL A 274 -6.97 -9.59 2.32
C VAL A 274 -6.18 -8.89 3.42
N VAL A 275 -5.30 -9.61 4.10
CA VAL A 275 -4.44 -9.05 5.15
C VAL A 275 -3.01 -8.93 4.62
N ALA A 276 -2.44 -7.74 4.70
CA ALA A 276 -1.12 -7.43 4.19
C ALA A 276 -0.08 -7.41 5.33
N GLY A 277 0.86 -8.36 5.28
CA GLY A 277 2.10 -8.35 6.05
C GLY A 277 3.19 -7.54 5.35
N GLY A 278 4.14 -7.02 6.12
CA GLY A 278 5.27 -6.23 5.61
C GLY A 278 6.57 -7.03 5.65
N ALA A 279 7.33 -6.97 4.56
CA ALA A 279 8.66 -7.55 4.45
C ALA A 279 9.70 -6.51 4.03
N ASP A 280 10.96 -6.77 4.34
CA ASP A 280 12.06 -5.89 3.96
C ASP A 280 12.42 -6.02 2.47
N SER A 281 13.03 -4.99 1.89
CA SER A 281 13.34 -4.96 0.45
C SER A 281 14.68 -5.62 0.07
N TYR A 282 15.50 -6.04 1.04
CA TYR A 282 16.85 -6.56 0.81
C TYR A 282 16.89 -8.09 0.89
N TYR A 283 16.40 -8.64 2.00
CA TYR A 283 16.37 -10.05 2.32
C TYR A 283 14.97 -10.66 2.15
N PHE A 284 13.94 -9.82 1.96
CA PHE A 284 12.55 -10.25 1.81
C PHE A 284 12.07 -11.05 3.02
N GLN A 285 12.56 -10.75 4.21
CA GLN A 285 12.14 -11.37 5.45
C GLN A 285 10.98 -10.58 6.05
N ASN A 286 10.13 -11.29 6.79
CA ASN A 286 9.04 -10.68 7.52
C ASN A 286 9.58 -9.67 8.55
N MET A 287 8.95 -8.49 8.62
CA MET A 287 9.33 -7.44 9.56
C MET A 287 8.34 -7.28 10.74
N TYR A 288 7.11 -7.77 10.62
CA TYR A 288 6.00 -7.39 11.50
C TYR A 288 5.11 -8.58 11.89
N GLN A 289 3.97 -8.32 12.54
CA GLN A 289 2.95 -9.32 12.84
C GLN A 289 2.49 -10.03 11.56
N PHE A 290 2.27 -11.34 11.66
CA PHE A 290 1.74 -12.15 10.56
C PHE A 290 0.90 -13.30 11.11
N ASP A 291 0.00 -13.83 10.28
CA ASP A 291 -0.76 -15.04 10.61
C ASP A 291 -0.93 -15.90 9.34
N ASN A 292 -0.19 -17.01 9.27
CA ASN A 292 -0.26 -17.95 8.15
C ASN A 292 -1.57 -18.75 8.11
N GLY A 293 -2.37 -18.72 9.19
CA GLY A 293 -3.69 -19.33 9.25
C GLY A 293 -4.77 -18.51 8.55
N PHE A 294 -4.53 -17.22 8.32
CA PHE A 294 -5.48 -16.37 7.60
C PHE A 294 -5.50 -16.72 6.12
N VAL A 295 -6.69 -17.09 5.63
CA VAL A 295 -6.88 -17.61 4.27
C VAL A 295 -6.23 -16.71 3.24
N ASN A 296 -6.44 -15.39 3.32
CA ASN A 296 -5.90 -14.39 2.39
C ASN A 296 -4.85 -13.49 3.02
N PHE A 297 -3.89 -14.06 3.76
CA PHE A 297 -2.67 -13.35 4.12
C PHE A 297 -1.71 -13.27 2.94
N VAL A 298 -1.11 -12.11 2.71
CA VAL A 298 -0.07 -11.90 1.66
C VAL A 298 1.04 -10.98 2.18
N TRP A 299 2.23 -11.09 1.61
CA TRP A 299 3.36 -10.21 1.93
C TRP A 299 3.62 -9.21 0.81
N ALA A 300 3.79 -7.95 1.20
CA ALA A 300 4.28 -6.89 0.35
C ALA A 300 5.38 -6.11 1.08
N LEU A 301 5.99 -5.14 0.40
CA LEU A 301 7.09 -4.38 0.98
C LEU A 301 6.57 -3.50 2.12
N GLY A 302 7.20 -3.60 3.29
CA GLY A 302 6.88 -2.83 4.50
C GLY A 302 7.97 -1.84 4.90
N GLY A 303 8.93 -1.58 4.01
CA GLY A 303 10.04 -0.66 4.20
C GLY A 303 10.74 -0.38 2.88
N ASN A 304 11.59 0.65 2.87
CA ASN A 304 12.23 1.21 1.67
C ASN A 304 11.22 1.54 0.57
N LEU A 305 10.24 2.39 0.92
CA LEU A 305 9.21 2.85 0.00
C LEU A 305 9.38 4.34 -0.25
N THR A 306 9.29 4.75 -1.51
CA THR A 306 9.15 6.16 -1.86
C THR A 306 7.69 6.56 -1.80
N VAL A 307 7.36 7.54 -0.98
CA VAL A 307 5.98 8.04 -0.78
C VAL A 307 5.86 9.53 -1.03
N ALA A 308 4.65 9.99 -1.32
CA ALA A 308 4.34 11.43 -1.35
C ALA A 308 4.39 12.00 0.06
N THR A 309 5.00 13.17 0.23
CA THR A 309 5.10 13.92 1.49
C THR A 309 4.92 15.40 1.19
N THR A 310 4.79 16.23 2.21
CA THR A 310 4.92 17.68 2.03
C THR A 310 6.37 18.14 2.16
N PRO A 311 6.77 19.17 1.38
CA PRO A 311 8.03 19.87 1.55
C PRO A 311 8.23 20.36 2.98
N ASP A 312 9.49 20.52 3.38
CA ASP A 312 9.83 21.12 4.66
C ASP A 312 9.25 22.55 4.73
N PRO A 313 8.38 22.84 5.72
CA PRO A 313 7.70 24.14 5.82
C PRO A 313 8.67 25.31 6.07
N ARG A 314 9.94 25.04 6.37
CA ARG A 314 10.99 26.06 6.55
C ARG A 314 11.59 26.52 5.22
N LEU A 315 11.40 25.79 4.12
CA LEU A 315 11.89 26.17 2.80
C LEU A 315 11.10 27.36 2.26
N HIS A 316 11.78 28.29 1.59
CA HIS A 316 11.08 29.37 0.91
C HIS A 316 10.32 28.78 -0.31
N PRO A 317 9.11 29.26 -0.67
CA PRO A 317 8.33 28.68 -1.77
C PRO A 317 9.05 28.62 -3.13
N THR A 318 10.04 29.49 -3.35
CA THR A 318 10.88 29.50 -4.56
C THR A 318 12.01 28.48 -4.54
N GLU A 319 12.30 27.89 -3.40
CA GLU A 319 13.33 26.86 -3.19
C GLU A 319 12.73 25.45 -3.25
N VAL A 320 11.41 25.31 -3.11
CA VAL A 320 10.71 24.04 -3.19
C VAL A 320 10.79 23.48 -4.61
N THR A 321 11.35 22.29 -4.72
CA THR A 321 11.44 21.49 -5.94
C THR A 321 10.40 20.38 -5.94
N LEU A 322 10.29 19.66 -7.07
CA LEU A 322 9.40 18.50 -7.13
C LEU A 322 9.88 17.34 -6.24
N ASP A 323 11.19 17.21 -6.00
CA ASP A 323 11.75 16.15 -5.14
C ASP A 323 11.31 16.30 -3.68
N ASP A 324 11.15 17.53 -3.20
CA ASP A 324 10.72 17.84 -1.83
C ASP A 324 9.31 17.34 -1.48
N TYR A 325 8.52 17.00 -2.51
CA TYR A 325 7.20 16.37 -2.35
C TYR A 325 7.27 14.85 -2.18
N TYR A 326 8.47 14.27 -2.08
CA TYR A 326 8.66 12.83 -1.95
C TYR A 326 9.70 12.48 -0.90
N ARG A 327 9.51 11.33 -0.27
CA ARG A 327 10.40 10.83 0.78
C ARG A 327 10.58 9.33 0.69
N ASP A 328 11.83 8.91 0.87
CA ASP A 328 12.19 7.51 1.03
C ASP A 328 12.10 7.11 2.50
N TYR A 329 11.17 6.22 2.84
CA TYR A 329 11.07 5.68 4.20
C TYR A 329 11.81 4.35 4.32
N TYR A 330 12.84 4.32 5.18
CA TYR A 330 13.58 3.10 5.50
C TYR A 330 12.71 2.06 6.23
N ARG A 331 11.80 2.49 7.10
CA ARG A 331 10.75 1.67 7.72
C ARG A 331 9.43 2.42 7.64
N THR A 332 8.45 1.86 6.94
CA THR A 332 7.07 2.39 6.92
C THR A 332 6.22 1.62 7.92
N GLY A 333 6.00 0.34 7.63
CA GLY A 333 5.04 -0.49 8.32
C GLY A 333 4.16 -1.27 7.36
N THR A 334 3.25 -2.05 7.94
CA THR A 334 2.23 -2.81 7.21
C THR A 334 1.25 -1.90 6.44
N SER A 335 1.21 -0.60 6.71
CA SER A 335 0.45 0.39 5.94
C SER A 335 0.92 0.51 4.49
N GLY A 336 2.22 0.64 4.26
CA GLY A 336 2.79 0.67 2.91
C GLY A 336 2.52 -0.63 2.14
N ALA A 337 2.67 -1.78 2.81
CA ALA A 337 2.32 -3.08 2.27
C ALA A 337 0.83 -3.16 1.87
N THR A 338 -0.06 -2.59 2.69
CA THR A 338 -1.51 -2.51 2.44
C THR A 338 -1.83 -1.68 1.21
N ALA A 339 -1.14 -0.56 1.02
CA ALA A 339 -1.26 0.27 -0.17
C ALA A 339 -0.84 -0.50 -1.43
N ILE A 340 0.31 -1.19 -1.37
CA ILE A 340 0.84 -1.97 -2.49
C ILE A 340 -0.14 -3.09 -2.88
N VAL A 341 -0.66 -3.83 -1.90
CA VAL A 341 -1.66 -4.90 -2.12
C VAL A 341 -2.92 -4.34 -2.77
N SER A 342 -3.41 -3.18 -2.31
CA SER A 342 -4.61 -2.54 -2.85
C SER A 342 -4.42 -2.11 -4.31
N GLY A 343 -3.28 -1.48 -4.63
CA GLY A 343 -2.92 -1.14 -6.01
C GLY A 343 -2.76 -2.38 -6.89
N MET A 344 -2.12 -3.45 -6.39
CA MET A 344 -1.95 -4.70 -7.14
C MET A 344 -3.29 -5.38 -7.45
N LEU A 345 -4.21 -5.42 -6.48
CA LEU A 345 -5.58 -5.91 -6.68
C LEU A 345 -6.31 -5.09 -7.74
N ALA A 346 -6.24 -3.76 -7.67
CA ALA A 346 -6.84 -2.87 -8.66
C ALA A 346 -6.25 -3.14 -10.07
N SER A 347 -4.93 -3.34 -10.18
CA SER A 347 -4.28 -3.74 -11.42
C SER A 347 -4.85 -5.06 -11.95
N TYR A 348 -4.93 -6.12 -11.14
CA TYR A 348 -5.49 -7.40 -11.59
C TYR A 348 -6.96 -7.31 -12.04
N ILE A 349 -7.79 -6.62 -11.28
CA ILE A 349 -9.20 -6.43 -11.60
C ILE A 349 -9.36 -5.75 -12.96
N SER A 350 -8.59 -4.67 -13.18
CA SER A 350 -8.68 -3.85 -14.40
C SER A 350 -8.29 -4.60 -15.68
N ARG A 351 -7.50 -5.69 -15.58
CA ARG A 351 -7.11 -6.52 -16.73
C ARG A 351 -8.27 -7.29 -17.36
N ASN A 352 -9.35 -7.52 -16.62
CA ASN A 352 -10.55 -8.19 -17.14
C ASN A 352 -11.85 -7.62 -16.55
N MET A 353 -12.15 -6.38 -16.93
CA MET A 353 -13.37 -5.67 -16.53
C MET A 353 -14.68 -6.22 -17.10
N LYS A 354 -14.66 -7.34 -17.83
CA LYS A 354 -15.88 -8.05 -18.28
C LYS A 354 -16.17 -9.28 -17.43
N SER A 355 -15.19 -9.87 -16.77
CA SER A 355 -15.37 -11.09 -15.96
C SER A 355 -16.27 -10.84 -14.75
N LYS A 356 -17.26 -11.71 -14.48
CA LYS A 356 -18.08 -11.62 -13.26
C LYS A 356 -17.32 -12.07 -12.01
N THR A 357 -16.24 -12.84 -12.17
CA THR A 357 -15.42 -13.39 -11.07
C THR A 357 -14.18 -12.56 -10.77
N ARG A 358 -13.99 -11.41 -11.44
CA ARG A 358 -12.76 -10.59 -11.39
C ARG A 358 -12.25 -10.28 -9.98
N ILE A 359 -13.15 -10.05 -9.02
CA ILE A 359 -12.82 -9.77 -7.62
C ILE A 359 -12.13 -10.99 -6.98
N VAL A 360 -12.77 -12.16 -7.08
CA VAL A 360 -12.24 -13.41 -6.55
C VAL A 360 -10.97 -13.84 -7.30
N ASP A 361 -10.95 -13.63 -8.62
CA ASP A 361 -9.79 -13.95 -9.45
C ASP A 361 -8.58 -13.08 -9.10
N ALA A 362 -8.76 -11.81 -8.75
CA ALA A 362 -7.68 -10.93 -8.31
C ALA A 362 -7.03 -11.42 -7.00
N ILE A 363 -7.83 -11.86 -6.02
CA ILE A 363 -7.30 -12.45 -4.76
C ILE A 363 -6.53 -13.74 -5.05
N LYS A 364 -7.04 -14.58 -5.96
CA LYS A 364 -6.34 -15.81 -6.40
C LYS A 364 -5.03 -15.47 -7.12
N GLN A 365 -5.03 -14.44 -7.95
CA GLN A 365 -3.85 -14.00 -8.70
C GLN A 365 -2.75 -13.49 -7.77
N LEU A 366 -3.08 -12.69 -6.74
CA LEU A 366 -2.11 -12.26 -5.72
C LEU A 366 -1.30 -13.45 -5.20
N LYS A 367 -1.99 -14.47 -4.67
CA LYS A 367 -1.32 -15.65 -4.10
C LYS A 367 -0.59 -16.49 -5.13
N LYS A 368 -1.20 -16.67 -6.31
CA LYS A 368 -0.62 -17.48 -7.39
C LYS A 368 0.70 -16.89 -7.87
N PHE A 369 0.79 -15.57 -7.95
CA PHE A 369 1.98 -14.89 -8.43
C PHE A 369 2.97 -14.58 -7.32
N SER A 370 2.59 -14.66 -6.05
CA SER A 370 3.54 -14.51 -4.94
C SER A 370 4.66 -15.54 -4.97
N TYR A 371 5.90 -15.12 -4.68
CA TYR A 371 7.03 -16.05 -4.57
C TYR A 371 8.17 -15.50 -3.68
N PRO A 372 8.98 -16.38 -3.08
CA PRO A 372 10.14 -15.97 -2.30
C PRO A 372 11.22 -15.41 -3.23
N ASN A 373 11.54 -14.14 -3.02
CA ASN A 373 12.48 -13.37 -3.83
C ASN A 373 13.96 -13.63 -3.48
N ALA A 374 14.22 -14.27 -2.35
CA ALA A 374 15.54 -14.73 -1.91
C ALA A 374 15.42 -15.99 -1.03
N PRO A 375 16.50 -16.78 -0.86
CA PRO A 375 16.53 -17.87 0.12
C PRO A 375 16.16 -17.36 1.53
N GLY A 376 15.19 -18.00 2.18
CA GLY A 376 14.70 -17.59 3.50
C GLY A 376 13.72 -16.40 3.51
N GLY A 377 13.41 -15.82 2.35
CA GLY A 377 12.43 -14.75 2.22
C GLY A 377 10.98 -15.26 2.18
N VAL A 378 10.03 -14.39 2.53
CA VAL A 378 8.59 -14.61 2.44
C VAL A 378 8.10 -14.48 0.99
N PRO A 379 6.95 -15.08 0.64
CA PRO A 379 6.43 -15.01 -0.72
C PRO A 379 5.81 -13.65 -1.02
N MET A 380 6.61 -12.76 -1.60
CA MET A 380 6.23 -11.40 -1.98
C MET A 380 5.27 -11.40 -3.16
N ILE A 381 4.24 -10.54 -3.12
CA ILE A 381 3.32 -10.32 -4.25
C ILE A 381 4.05 -9.83 -5.50
N HIS A 382 3.51 -10.17 -6.67
CA HIS A 382 4.11 -9.89 -7.96
C HIS A 382 3.06 -9.74 -9.05
N ASP A 383 3.23 -8.84 -10.01
CA ASP A 383 2.24 -8.48 -11.02
C ASP A 383 1.87 -9.60 -12.04
N GLY A 384 2.58 -10.72 -12.01
CA GLY A 384 2.40 -11.87 -12.89
C GLY A 384 2.91 -11.68 -14.32
N ILE A 385 3.66 -10.63 -14.60
CA ILE A 385 4.30 -10.37 -15.89
C ILE A 385 5.56 -11.23 -15.99
N THR A 386 5.62 -12.05 -17.03
CA THR A 386 6.70 -13.01 -17.26
C THR A 386 7.68 -12.48 -18.30
N LEU A 387 8.92 -12.98 -18.26
CA LEU A 387 10.01 -12.51 -19.13
C LEU A 387 9.65 -12.58 -20.62
N ASP A 388 8.84 -13.54 -21.06
CA ASP A 388 8.41 -13.65 -22.46
C ASP A 388 7.62 -12.43 -22.96
N LYS A 389 6.99 -11.67 -22.06
CA LYS A 389 6.26 -10.43 -22.38
C LYS A 389 7.13 -9.18 -22.39
N TRP A 390 8.37 -9.26 -21.90
CA TRP A 390 9.29 -8.12 -21.87
C TRP A 390 9.75 -7.72 -23.27
N LEU A 391 10.34 -6.52 -23.37
CA LEU A 391 10.96 -6.05 -24.61
C LEU A 391 11.98 -7.06 -25.13
N LYS A 392 12.10 -7.18 -26.46
CA LYS A 392 13.04 -8.11 -27.09
C LYS A 392 14.48 -7.88 -26.61
N GLU A 393 14.90 -6.63 -26.54
CA GLU A 393 16.23 -6.23 -26.04
C GLU A 393 16.49 -6.71 -24.61
N ASP A 394 15.54 -6.51 -23.69
CA ASP A 394 15.70 -6.91 -22.29
C ASP A 394 15.72 -8.44 -22.16
N ARG A 395 14.91 -9.15 -22.94
CA ARG A 395 14.95 -10.62 -23.00
C ARG A 395 16.31 -11.12 -23.48
N THR A 396 16.87 -10.48 -24.50
CA THR A 396 18.18 -10.83 -25.05
C THR A 396 19.30 -10.53 -24.05
N GLU A 397 19.23 -9.42 -23.31
CA GLU A 397 20.21 -9.07 -22.27
C GLU A 397 20.27 -10.16 -21.18
N VAL A 398 19.13 -10.57 -20.64
CA VAL A 398 19.05 -11.64 -19.62
C VAL A 398 19.64 -12.96 -20.15
N GLN A 399 19.33 -13.32 -21.39
CA GLN A 399 19.87 -14.52 -22.04
C GLN A 399 21.38 -14.44 -22.31
N GLY A 400 21.89 -13.27 -22.67
CA GLY A 400 23.32 -13.02 -22.84
C GLY A 400 24.08 -13.23 -21.53
N THR A 401 23.58 -12.66 -20.42
CA THR A 401 24.16 -12.84 -19.09
C THR A 401 24.19 -14.31 -18.65
N LEU A 402 23.16 -15.09 -18.99
CA LEU A 402 23.14 -16.54 -18.75
C LEU A 402 24.30 -17.26 -19.48
N LYS A 403 24.51 -16.95 -20.76
CA LYS A 403 25.59 -17.54 -21.55
C LYS A 403 26.97 -17.17 -21.00
N ASP A 404 27.16 -15.92 -20.63
CA ASP A 404 28.42 -15.44 -20.07
C ASP A 404 28.73 -16.07 -18.70
N ASN A 405 27.71 -16.22 -17.85
CA ASN A 405 27.87 -16.88 -16.56
C ASN A 405 28.19 -18.37 -16.73
N CYS A 406 27.53 -19.07 -17.65
CA CYS A 406 27.85 -20.46 -17.98
C CYS A 406 29.29 -20.59 -18.51
N LYS A 407 29.72 -19.66 -19.38
CA LYS A 407 31.10 -19.62 -19.89
C LYS A 407 32.12 -19.38 -18.79
N LYS A 408 31.87 -18.46 -17.85
CA LYS A 408 32.75 -18.21 -16.69
C LYS A 408 32.89 -19.44 -15.80
N VAL A 409 31.79 -20.12 -15.49
CA VAL A 409 31.80 -21.35 -14.69
C VAL A 409 32.54 -22.47 -15.44
N TRP A 410 32.26 -22.65 -16.73
CA TRP A 410 32.95 -23.61 -17.58
C TRP A 410 34.46 -23.37 -17.62
N ASN A 411 34.89 -22.14 -17.85
CA ASN A 411 36.31 -21.78 -17.87
C ASN A 411 36.98 -22.04 -16.51
N LYS A 412 36.28 -21.78 -15.40
CA LYS A 412 36.78 -22.02 -14.04
C LYS A 412 36.92 -23.52 -13.74
N ILE A 413 36.01 -24.36 -14.23
CA ILE A 413 36.03 -25.81 -14.00
C ILE A 413 37.04 -26.51 -14.94
N THR A 414 37.15 -26.06 -16.19
CA THR A 414 37.90 -26.78 -17.23
C THR A 414 39.28 -26.21 -17.54
N GLY A 415 39.57 -24.98 -17.10
CA GLY A 415 40.78 -24.24 -17.47
C GLY A 415 40.86 -23.88 -18.97
N LYS A 416 39.81 -24.14 -19.75
CA LYS A 416 39.74 -23.90 -21.20
C LYS A 416 38.81 -22.74 -21.50
N SER A 417 39.23 -21.86 -22.41
CA SER A 417 38.50 -20.63 -22.77
C SER A 417 37.38 -20.82 -23.80
N SER A 418 37.19 -22.03 -24.35
CA SER A 418 36.16 -22.34 -25.33
C SER A 418 35.33 -23.57 -24.95
N CYS A 419 34.01 -23.44 -25.13
CA CYS A 419 33.04 -24.53 -25.13
C CYS A 419 32.81 -24.85 -26.62
N LYS A 420 33.07 -26.10 -27.05
CA LYS A 420 32.80 -26.54 -28.42
C LYS A 420 31.34 -26.95 -28.56
#